data_AF-A0A1H9G859-F1
#
_entry.id   AF-A0A1H9G859-F1
#
_cell.length_a   1.000
_cell.length_b   1.000
_cell.length_c   1.000
_cell.angle_alpha   90.00
_cell.angle_beta   90.00
_cell.angle_gamma   90.00
#
_symmetry.space_group_name_H-M   'P 1'
#
loop_
_entity.id
_entity.type
_entity.pdbx_description
1 polymer ?
#
loop_
_entity_poly.entity_id
_entity_poly.type
_entity_poly.pdbx_seq_one_letter_code
_entity_poly.pdbx_strand_id
1 'polypeptide(L)'
;MGRFKKCFRCAVDFVINRFGVDPNCDCRTMPGPLCIRCECGGLEQDCPPLPAFQAAEPPYSELASLYAGYAGSYTVQKAEGIFMFCSNTEKAALRLLASARTDPLAYDAAVYLLADCVRFNFDVPKPLREWGFFALTGQIKRPKQGGKYPPALIWRDQAIVSMINDVVQYFGLKATSAAVDGGESACKAVAEGLRLMRLQPDSYPTIKRIWQSRKKQKIVPIFIRPEQSL
;
A
#
# COMPACT_ATOMS: atom_id res chain seq x y z
N MET A 1 15.82 35.93 -8.16
CA MET A 1 14.66 35.18 -7.61
C MET A 1 14.67 35.31 -6.10
N GLY A 2 13.73 36.05 -5.52
CA GLY A 2 13.65 36.26 -4.07
C GLY A 2 13.38 34.94 -3.34
N ARG A 3 14.18 34.63 -2.31
CA ARG A 3 13.89 33.52 -1.38
C ARG A 3 12.64 33.90 -0.59
N PHE A 4 11.46 33.57 -1.10
CA PHE A 4 10.26 33.54 -0.26
C PHE A 4 10.58 32.69 0.96
N LYS A 5 10.46 33.25 2.17
CA LYS A 5 10.49 32.47 3.42
C LYS A 5 9.32 31.51 3.34
N LYS A 6 9.60 30.26 2.99
CA LYS A 6 8.57 29.23 2.87
C LYS A 6 8.14 28.84 4.27
N CYS A 7 6.93 29.23 4.67
CA CYS A 7 6.40 28.94 6.00
C CYS A 7 5.91 27.50 6.11
N PHE A 8 5.80 26.97 7.34
CA PHE A 8 5.29 25.62 7.60
C PHE A 8 3.91 25.36 6.99
N ARG A 9 3.05 26.37 6.97
CA ARG A 9 1.72 26.25 6.34
C ARG A 9 1.82 25.89 4.86
N CYS A 10 2.73 26.51 4.11
CA CYS A 10 2.95 26.16 2.71
C CYS A 10 3.47 24.73 2.53
N ALA A 11 4.23 24.19 3.49
CA ALA A 11 4.68 22.80 3.44
C ALA A 11 3.51 21.82 3.67
N VAL A 12 2.58 22.16 4.56
CA VAL A 12 1.34 21.40 4.77
C VAL A 12 0.49 21.43 3.50
N ASP A 13 0.26 22.62 2.93
CA ASP A 13 -0.54 22.76 1.71
C ASP A 13 0.10 22.03 0.51
N PHE A 14 1.44 22.03 0.43
CA PHE A 14 2.17 21.21 -0.55
C PHE A 14 1.89 19.71 -0.39
N VAL A 15 1.87 19.20 0.84
CA VAL A 15 1.54 17.80 1.12
C VAL A 15 0.14 17.48 0.59
N ILE A 16 -0.86 18.32 0.87
CA ILE A 16 -2.23 18.09 0.39
C ILE A 16 -2.30 18.11 -1.14
N ASN A 17 -1.66 19.10 -1.76
CA ASN A 17 -1.65 19.24 -3.22
C ASN A 17 -0.96 18.04 -3.90
N ARG A 18 0.01 17.41 -3.25
CA ARG A 18 0.69 16.21 -3.77
C ARG A 18 -0.28 15.03 -3.96
N PHE A 19 -1.38 14.97 -3.19
CA PHE A 19 -2.44 13.97 -3.35
C PHE A 19 -3.46 14.34 -4.44
N GLY A 20 -3.31 15.48 -5.11
CA GLY A 20 -4.27 15.94 -6.12
C GLY A 20 -5.61 16.40 -5.53
N VAL A 21 -5.64 16.67 -4.22
CA VAL A 21 -6.82 17.23 -3.55
C VAL A 21 -6.81 18.73 -3.74
N ASP A 22 -7.87 19.29 -4.34
CA ASP A 22 -8.01 20.73 -4.52
C ASP A 22 -7.99 21.43 -3.15
N PRO A 23 -7.04 22.35 -2.90
CA PRO A 23 -6.92 23.00 -1.62
C PRO A 23 -8.15 23.84 -1.24
N ASN A 24 -8.95 24.26 -2.22
CA ASN A 24 -10.15 25.08 -2.03
C ASN A 24 -11.45 24.26 -2.01
N CYS A 25 -11.39 22.93 -2.03
CA CYS A 25 -12.60 22.10 -1.98
C CYS A 25 -13.21 22.07 -0.58
N ASP A 26 -14.50 22.41 -0.48
CA ASP A 26 -15.30 22.30 0.76
C ASP A 26 -15.38 20.86 1.31
N CYS A 27 -15.15 19.86 0.45
CA CYS A 27 -15.06 18.46 0.86
C CYS A 27 -13.96 18.21 1.92
N ARG A 28 -12.99 19.11 2.07
CA ARG A 28 -11.94 19.04 3.10
C ARG A 28 -12.44 19.41 4.50
N THR A 29 -13.45 20.26 4.59
CA THR A 29 -13.97 20.76 5.86
C THR A 29 -15.16 19.95 6.37
N MET A 30 -15.85 19.23 5.47
CA MET A 30 -17.04 18.44 5.82
C MET A 30 -16.72 16.99 6.23
N PRO A 31 -17.44 16.40 7.20
CA PRO A 31 -17.35 14.98 7.50
C PRO A 31 -17.87 14.10 6.35
N GLY A 32 -16.99 13.43 5.59
CA GLY A 32 -17.38 12.50 4.53
C GLY A 32 -16.22 12.05 3.61
N PRO A 33 -16.50 11.25 2.56
CA PRO A 33 -15.54 10.95 1.49
C PRO A 33 -15.19 12.23 0.69
N LEU A 34 -14.04 12.20 0.00
CA LEU A 34 -13.63 13.31 -0.88
C LEU A 34 -14.59 13.41 -2.08
N CYS A 35 -14.72 14.59 -2.67
CA CYS A 35 -15.53 14.72 -3.89
C CYS A 35 -14.80 14.10 -5.09
N ILE A 36 -15.54 13.75 -6.14
CA ILE A 36 -15.00 13.13 -7.36
C ILE A 36 -13.84 13.91 -7.98
N ARG A 37 -13.83 15.26 -7.88
CA ARG A 37 -12.72 16.09 -8.38
C ARG A 37 -11.44 15.89 -7.57
N CYS A 38 -11.53 15.75 -6.25
CA CYS A 38 -10.39 15.50 -5.38
C CYS A 38 -9.94 14.04 -5.39
N GLU A 39 -10.84 13.11 -5.71
CA GLU A 39 -10.48 11.71 -5.94
C GLU A 39 -9.76 11.51 -7.29
N CYS A 40 -10.19 12.22 -8.34
CA CYS A 40 -9.62 12.12 -9.68
C CYS A 40 -8.44 13.08 -9.96
N GLY A 41 -8.26 14.14 -9.16
CA GLY A 41 -7.22 15.16 -9.39
C GLY A 41 -5.78 14.68 -9.19
N GLY A 42 -5.58 13.51 -8.59
CA GLY A 42 -4.24 12.92 -8.38
C GLY A 42 -3.59 12.29 -9.62
N LEU A 43 -4.27 12.27 -10.78
CA LEU A 43 -3.93 11.43 -11.91
C LEU A 43 -2.73 11.90 -12.77
N GLU A 44 -2.15 13.08 -12.55
CA GLU A 44 -1.00 13.57 -13.33
C GLU A 44 0.38 13.16 -12.78
N GLN A 45 0.44 12.27 -11.78
CA GLN A 45 1.71 11.72 -11.28
C GLN A 45 1.80 10.23 -11.59
N ASP A 46 2.99 9.76 -12.00
CA ASP A 46 3.28 8.35 -12.34
C ASP A 46 2.89 7.35 -11.24
N CYS A 47 2.64 7.81 -10.02
CA CYS A 47 2.02 7.04 -8.95
C CYS A 47 1.37 7.99 -7.92
N PRO A 48 0.03 8.23 -7.98
CA PRO A 48 -0.61 9.05 -6.97
C PRO A 48 -0.46 8.38 -5.60
N PRO A 49 -0.18 9.14 -4.54
CA PRO A 49 -0.01 8.56 -3.21
C PRO A 49 -1.29 7.91 -2.68
N LEU A 50 -2.48 8.31 -3.14
CA LEU A 50 -3.76 7.83 -2.62
C LEU A 50 -3.97 6.29 -2.80
N PRO A 51 -3.75 5.69 -3.98
CA PRO A 51 -3.71 4.22 -4.14
C PRO A 51 -2.84 3.50 -3.11
N ALA A 52 -1.67 4.03 -2.77
CA ALA A 52 -0.77 3.41 -1.79
C ALA A 52 -1.37 3.38 -0.37
N PHE A 53 -2.18 4.38 -0.01
CA PHE A 53 -2.91 4.40 1.27
C PHE A 53 -4.11 3.45 1.24
N GLN A 54 -4.82 3.35 0.11
CA GLN A 54 -5.93 2.40 -0.06
C GLN A 54 -5.46 0.95 0.01
N ALA A 55 -4.36 0.61 -0.67
CA ALA A 55 -3.73 -0.71 -0.63
C ALA A 55 -3.22 -1.11 0.77
N ALA A 56 -3.01 -0.12 1.67
CA ALA A 56 -2.60 -0.35 3.05
C ALA A 56 -3.77 -0.60 4.03
N GLU A 57 -5.01 -0.68 3.52
CA GLU A 57 -6.19 -1.04 4.30
C GLU A 57 -6.71 -2.46 3.97
N PRO A 58 -7.26 -3.19 4.96
CA PRO A 58 -7.93 -4.47 4.72
C PRO A 58 -9.09 -4.31 3.72
N PRO A 59 -9.36 -5.32 2.87
CA PRO A 59 -8.85 -6.69 2.90
C PRO A 59 -7.54 -6.93 2.15
N TYR A 60 -6.72 -5.90 1.87
CA TYR A 60 -5.40 -6.06 1.22
C TYR A 60 -5.47 -6.83 -0.11
N SER A 61 -6.48 -6.53 -0.92
CA SER A 61 -6.82 -7.21 -2.18
C SER A 61 -5.62 -7.42 -3.12
N GLU A 62 -4.83 -6.37 -3.34
CA GLU A 62 -3.65 -6.44 -4.20
C GLU A 62 -2.59 -7.40 -3.65
N LEU A 63 -2.33 -7.35 -2.33
CA LEU A 63 -1.37 -8.23 -1.69
C LEU A 63 -1.86 -9.69 -1.70
N ALA A 64 -3.17 -9.90 -1.51
CA ALA A 64 -3.78 -11.21 -1.60
C ALA A 64 -3.67 -11.80 -3.01
N SER A 65 -3.93 -11.00 -4.04
CA SER A 65 -3.76 -11.38 -5.45
C SER A 65 -2.30 -11.73 -5.77
N LEU A 66 -1.35 -10.90 -5.35
CA LEU A 66 0.08 -11.19 -5.49
C LEU A 66 0.46 -12.50 -4.78
N TYR A 67 0.00 -12.69 -3.54
CA TYR A 67 0.30 -13.88 -2.77
C TYR A 67 -0.28 -15.15 -3.42
N ALA A 68 -1.47 -15.05 -4.01
CA ALA A 68 -2.06 -16.13 -4.80
C ALA A 68 -1.20 -16.50 -6.03
N GLY A 69 -0.73 -15.50 -6.78
CA GLY A 69 0.14 -15.72 -7.93
C GLY A 69 1.48 -16.36 -7.58
N TYR A 70 2.12 -15.91 -6.47
CA TYR A 70 3.41 -16.44 -6.05
C TYR A 70 3.32 -17.83 -5.39
N ALA A 71 2.20 -18.17 -4.73
CA ALA A 71 2.08 -19.44 -4.00
C ALA A 71 2.35 -20.68 -4.88
N GLY A 72 1.95 -20.60 -6.15
CA GLY A 72 2.14 -21.65 -7.16
C GLY A 72 3.37 -21.49 -8.05
N SER A 73 4.09 -20.38 -7.95
CA SER A 73 5.19 -20.05 -8.85
C SER A 73 6.44 -20.89 -8.53
N TYR A 74 7.09 -21.41 -9.57
CA TYR A 74 8.38 -22.10 -9.48
C TYR A 74 9.21 -21.84 -10.73
N THR A 75 10.53 -21.89 -10.57
CA THR A 75 11.48 -21.74 -11.67
C THR A 75 11.92 -23.11 -12.18
N VAL A 76 11.94 -23.26 -13.50
CA VAL A 76 12.53 -24.42 -14.18
C VAL A 76 13.72 -23.91 -14.99
N GLN A 77 14.90 -24.45 -14.70
CA GLN A 77 16.10 -24.20 -15.51
C GLN A 77 16.08 -25.15 -16.70
N LYS A 78 16.10 -24.59 -17.92
CA LYS A 78 16.29 -25.36 -19.15
C LYS A 78 17.79 -25.57 -19.44
N ALA A 79 18.10 -26.53 -20.30
CA ALA A 79 19.46 -26.95 -20.65
C ALA A 79 20.39 -25.80 -21.12
N GLU A 80 19.83 -24.72 -21.64
CA GLU A 80 20.57 -23.56 -22.17
C GLU A 80 20.76 -22.41 -21.14
N GLY A 81 20.47 -22.66 -19.85
CA GLY A 81 20.54 -21.61 -18.82
C GLY A 81 19.35 -20.63 -18.83
N ILE A 82 18.34 -20.88 -19.67
CA ILE A 82 17.08 -20.13 -19.69
C ILE A 82 16.24 -20.55 -18.48
N PHE A 83 15.82 -19.59 -17.66
CA PHE A 83 14.89 -19.80 -16.56
C PHE A 83 13.46 -19.52 -17.04
N MET A 84 12.58 -20.51 -16.91
CA MET A 84 11.14 -20.31 -17.11
C MET A 84 10.41 -20.22 -15.78
N PHE A 85 9.51 -19.26 -15.67
CA PHE A 85 8.57 -19.16 -14.56
C PHE A 85 7.32 -19.96 -14.92
N CYS A 86 7.05 -21.00 -14.13
CA CYS A 86 5.86 -21.83 -14.27
C CYS A 86 4.96 -21.66 -13.04
N SER A 87 3.65 -21.80 -13.23
CA SER A 87 2.67 -21.80 -12.14
C SER A 87 2.04 -23.18 -11.99
N ASN A 88 2.01 -23.72 -10.77
CA ASN A 88 1.24 -24.91 -10.43
C ASN A 88 0.11 -24.51 -9.47
N THR A 89 -1.10 -24.43 -10.01
CA THR A 89 -2.31 -23.99 -9.31
C THR A 89 -2.72 -24.92 -8.18
N GLU A 90 -2.53 -26.24 -8.34
CA GLU A 90 -2.82 -27.24 -7.31
C GLU A 90 -1.90 -27.08 -6.10
N LYS A 91 -0.59 -26.89 -6.36
CA LYS A 91 0.41 -26.61 -5.33
C LYS A 91 0.17 -25.25 -4.65
N ALA A 92 -0.27 -24.25 -5.41
CA ALA A 92 -0.67 -22.95 -4.87
C ALA A 92 -1.82 -23.11 -3.87
N ALA A 93 -2.89 -23.80 -4.29
CA ALA A 93 -4.05 -24.07 -3.45
C ALA A 93 -3.67 -24.78 -2.15
N LEU A 94 -2.90 -25.87 -2.21
CA LEU A 94 -2.48 -26.60 -1.01
C LEU A 94 -1.71 -25.71 0.00
N ARG A 95 -0.79 -24.88 -0.51
CA ARG A 95 -0.01 -23.95 0.34
C ARG A 95 -0.90 -22.90 0.98
N LEU A 96 -1.75 -22.25 0.19
CA LEU A 96 -2.66 -21.21 0.67
C LEU A 96 -3.62 -21.76 1.73
N LEU A 97 -4.20 -22.94 1.49
CA LEU A 97 -5.14 -23.56 2.42
C LEU A 97 -4.51 -23.99 3.75
N ALA A 98 -3.24 -24.42 3.72
CA ALA A 98 -2.51 -24.73 4.94
C ALA A 98 -2.34 -23.48 5.83
N SER A 99 -2.06 -22.33 5.21
CA SER A 99 -1.89 -21.05 5.91
C SER A 99 -3.21 -20.33 6.24
N ALA A 100 -4.26 -20.51 5.43
CA ALA A 100 -5.54 -19.80 5.54
C ALA A 100 -6.30 -20.03 6.86
N ARG A 101 -5.89 -21.04 7.64
CA ARG A 101 -6.46 -21.32 8.97
C ARG A 101 -6.03 -20.31 10.03
N THR A 102 -4.85 -19.72 9.87
CA THR A 102 -4.24 -18.83 10.86
C THR A 102 -3.87 -17.47 10.29
N ASP A 103 -3.73 -17.37 8.96
CA ASP A 103 -3.31 -16.16 8.27
C ASP A 103 -4.47 -15.57 7.43
N PRO A 104 -5.02 -14.40 7.84
CA PRO A 104 -6.07 -13.72 7.08
C PRO A 104 -5.69 -13.39 5.63
N LEU A 105 -4.42 -13.05 5.35
CA LEU A 105 -3.96 -12.75 3.99
C LEU A 105 -3.94 -14.02 3.12
N ALA A 106 -3.52 -15.15 3.68
CA ALA A 106 -3.59 -16.44 2.99
C ALA A 106 -5.03 -16.86 2.71
N TYR A 107 -5.95 -16.58 3.64
CA TYR A 107 -7.38 -16.78 3.45
C TYR A 107 -7.89 -15.94 2.27
N ASP A 108 -7.61 -14.63 2.27
CA ASP A 108 -8.04 -13.73 1.21
C ASP A 108 -7.43 -14.14 -0.14
N ALA A 109 -6.14 -14.54 -0.16
CA ALA A 109 -5.47 -15.04 -1.35
C ALA A 109 -6.09 -16.33 -1.90
N ALA A 110 -6.52 -17.25 -1.03
CA ALA A 110 -7.25 -18.45 -1.45
C ALA A 110 -8.61 -18.11 -2.06
N VAL A 111 -9.34 -17.14 -1.49
CA VAL A 111 -10.60 -16.63 -2.08
C VAL A 111 -10.34 -15.98 -3.44
N TYR A 112 -9.28 -15.19 -3.57
CA TYR A 112 -8.88 -14.59 -4.85
C TYR A 112 -8.56 -15.65 -5.91
N LEU A 113 -7.75 -16.65 -5.56
CA LEU A 113 -7.42 -17.75 -6.47
C LEU A 113 -8.68 -18.49 -6.95
N LEU A 114 -9.62 -18.75 -6.04
CA LEU A 114 -10.91 -19.37 -6.37
C LEU A 114 -11.72 -18.50 -7.33
N ALA A 115 -11.82 -17.19 -7.04
CA ALA A 115 -12.54 -16.23 -7.86
C ALA A 115 -11.93 -16.13 -9.27
N ASP A 116 -10.61 -16.13 -9.39
CA ASP A 116 -9.93 -16.10 -10.69
C ASP A 116 -10.18 -17.38 -11.49
N CYS A 117 -10.11 -18.56 -10.86
CA CYS A 117 -10.47 -19.81 -11.54
C CYS A 117 -11.89 -19.76 -12.12
N VAL A 118 -12.86 -19.26 -11.34
CA VAL A 118 -14.26 -19.12 -11.78
C VAL A 118 -14.38 -18.07 -12.89
N ARG A 119 -13.80 -16.89 -12.71
CA ARG A 119 -13.89 -15.75 -13.64
C ARG A 119 -13.34 -16.09 -15.02
N PHE A 120 -12.23 -16.81 -15.08
CA PHE A 120 -11.55 -17.16 -16.31
C PHE A 120 -11.88 -18.57 -16.83
N ASN A 121 -12.86 -19.25 -16.21
CA ASN A 121 -13.28 -20.60 -16.56
C ASN A 121 -12.13 -21.63 -16.55
N PHE A 122 -11.22 -21.50 -15.57
CA PHE A 122 -10.18 -22.49 -15.31
C PHE A 122 -10.70 -23.57 -14.36
N ASP A 123 -10.10 -24.76 -14.45
CA ASP A 123 -10.36 -25.82 -13.49
C ASP A 123 -9.97 -25.38 -12.08
N VAL A 124 -10.94 -25.41 -11.16
CA VAL A 124 -10.71 -25.13 -9.74
C VAL A 124 -9.95 -26.32 -9.12
N PRO A 125 -8.76 -26.09 -8.53
CA PRO A 125 -7.99 -27.10 -7.80
C PRO A 125 -8.86 -27.87 -6.81
N LYS A 126 -8.71 -29.19 -6.73
CA LYS A 126 -9.61 -30.04 -5.92
C LYS A 126 -9.65 -29.62 -4.45
N PRO A 127 -8.52 -29.34 -3.76
CA PRO A 127 -8.52 -28.84 -2.39
C PRO A 127 -9.26 -27.51 -2.24
N LEU A 128 -9.14 -26.63 -3.24
CA LEU A 128 -9.74 -25.30 -3.22
C LEU A 128 -11.25 -25.33 -3.45
N ARG A 129 -11.74 -26.32 -4.21
CA ARG A 129 -13.17 -26.49 -4.51
C ARG A 129 -13.99 -26.78 -3.26
N GLU A 130 -13.58 -27.78 -2.48
CA GLU A 130 -14.27 -28.16 -1.24
C GLU A 130 -14.15 -27.06 -0.19
N TRP A 131 -12.93 -26.56 0.03
CA TRP A 131 -12.71 -25.45 0.95
C TRP A 131 -13.52 -24.20 0.56
N GLY A 132 -13.55 -23.88 -0.74
CA GLY A 132 -14.25 -22.74 -1.31
C GLY A 132 -15.75 -22.78 -1.06
N PHE A 133 -16.38 -23.95 -1.19
CA PHE A 133 -17.79 -24.13 -0.82
C PHE A 133 -18.06 -23.72 0.64
N PHE A 134 -17.24 -24.20 1.58
CA PHE A 134 -17.41 -23.89 3.00
C PHE A 134 -17.07 -22.43 3.34
N ALA A 135 -16.08 -21.84 2.68
CA ALA A 135 -15.74 -20.42 2.84
C ALA A 135 -16.86 -19.51 2.33
N LEU A 136 -17.37 -19.75 1.11
CA LEU A 136 -18.43 -18.96 0.49
C LEU A 136 -19.78 -19.07 1.22
N THR A 137 -20.06 -20.22 1.83
CA THR A 137 -21.26 -20.43 2.66
C THR A 137 -21.09 -19.96 4.11
N GLY A 138 -19.94 -19.37 4.46
CA GLY A 138 -19.66 -18.81 5.79
C GLY A 138 -19.37 -19.84 6.88
N GLN A 139 -19.22 -21.12 6.54
CA GLN A 139 -18.87 -22.19 7.47
C GLN A 139 -17.40 -22.10 7.90
N ILE A 140 -16.51 -21.63 7.02
CA ILE A 140 -15.12 -21.29 7.35
C ILE A 140 -14.99 -19.77 7.44
N LYS A 141 -14.79 -19.27 8.66
CA LYS A 141 -14.58 -17.84 8.92
C LYS A 141 -13.16 -17.42 8.61
N ARG A 142 -13.01 -16.22 8.04
CA ARG A 142 -11.72 -15.54 7.88
C ARG A 142 -11.03 -15.40 9.26
N PRO A 143 -9.76 -15.80 9.41
CA PRO A 143 -9.01 -15.58 10.64
C PRO A 143 -8.99 -14.11 11.05
N LYS A 144 -9.02 -13.85 12.37
CA LYS A 144 -8.88 -12.48 12.88
C LYS A 144 -7.43 -12.03 12.73
N GLN A 145 -7.23 -10.82 12.24
CA GLN A 145 -5.90 -10.22 12.15
C GLN A 145 -5.58 -9.40 13.39
N GLY A 146 -4.41 -9.62 14.00
CA GLY A 146 -3.83 -8.70 14.96
C GLY A 146 -3.04 -7.60 14.23
N GLY A 147 -3.56 -6.38 14.21
CA GLY A 147 -2.86 -5.23 13.60
C GLY A 147 -2.90 -5.20 12.06
N LYS A 148 -2.01 -4.41 11.44
CA LYS A 148 -1.88 -4.25 9.98
C LYS A 148 -0.77 -5.16 9.41
N TYR A 149 -0.88 -5.61 8.16
CA TYR A 149 0.16 -6.43 7.50
C TYR A 149 1.37 -5.58 7.11
N PRO A 150 2.59 -5.84 7.64
CA PRO A 150 3.77 -5.03 7.29
C PRO A 150 4.05 -4.93 5.79
N PRO A 151 3.90 -5.98 4.96
CA PRO A 151 4.08 -5.88 3.51
C PRO A 151 3.09 -4.93 2.83
N ALA A 152 1.84 -4.88 3.29
CA ALA A 152 0.83 -3.97 2.75
C ALA A 152 1.14 -2.48 3.04
N LEU A 153 1.93 -2.22 4.08
CA LEU A 153 2.29 -0.85 4.48
C LEU A 153 3.46 -0.28 3.67
N ILE A 154 4.16 -1.09 2.88
CA ILE A 154 5.44 -0.70 2.27
C ILE A 154 5.28 0.46 1.30
N TRP A 155 4.32 0.37 0.39
CA TRP A 155 4.06 1.42 -0.61
C TRP A 155 3.60 2.72 0.06
N ARG A 156 2.69 2.64 1.03
CA ARG A 156 2.27 3.80 1.83
C ARG A 156 3.44 4.44 2.56
N ASP A 157 4.26 3.65 3.24
CA ASP A 157 5.42 4.13 3.99
C ASP A 157 6.44 4.79 3.05
N GLN A 158 6.64 4.24 1.83
CA GLN A 158 7.49 4.84 0.81
C GLN A 158 6.93 6.17 0.30
N ALA A 159 5.63 6.27 0.04
CA ALA A 159 4.99 7.52 -0.33
C ALA A 159 5.18 8.60 0.75
N ILE A 160 5.03 8.22 2.03
CA ILE A 160 5.29 9.11 3.18
C ILE A 160 6.76 9.56 3.18
N VAL A 161 7.72 8.65 3.01
CA VAL A 161 9.16 8.99 2.99
C VAL A 161 9.50 9.91 1.82
N SER A 162 8.96 9.63 0.63
CA SER A 162 9.14 10.48 -0.55
C SER A 162 8.65 11.90 -0.29
N MET A 163 7.47 12.03 0.32
CA MET A 163 6.86 13.31 0.63
C MET A 163 7.62 14.08 1.72
N ILE A 164 8.18 13.38 2.70
CA ILE A 164 9.10 13.99 3.68
C ILE A 164 10.34 14.55 2.96
N ASN A 165 10.93 13.80 2.02
CA ASN A 165 12.08 14.27 1.23
C ASN A 165 11.71 15.50 0.41
N ASP A 166 10.56 15.49 -0.26
CA ASP A 166 10.06 16.62 -1.04
C ASP A 166 9.92 17.86 -0.15
N VAL A 167 9.31 17.73 1.05
CA VAL A 167 9.17 18.84 1.99
C VAL A 167 10.53 19.37 2.47
N VAL A 168 11.48 18.48 2.77
CA VAL A 168 12.85 18.88 3.15
C VAL A 168 13.52 19.66 2.00
N GLN A 169 13.44 19.15 0.77
CA GLN A 169 14.07 19.74 -0.40
C GLN A 169 13.46 21.09 -0.78
N TYR A 170 12.13 21.17 -0.86
CA TYR A 170 11.46 22.37 -1.33
C TYR A 170 11.34 23.45 -0.25
N PHE A 171 11.21 23.09 1.03
CA PHE A 171 10.93 24.05 2.11
C PHE A 171 12.12 24.27 3.05
N GLY A 172 13.19 23.49 2.94
CA GLY A 172 14.36 23.60 3.81
C GLY A 172 14.08 23.22 5.27
N LEU A 173 12.96 22.54 5.53
CA LEU A 173 12.61 22.06 6.87
C LEU A 173 13.51 20.89 7.26
N LYS A 174 13.86 20.80 8.55
CA LYS A 174 14.49 19.59 9.09
C LYS A 174 13.50 18.43 9.00
N ALA A 175 13.98 17.23 8.69
CA ALA A 175 13.13 16.04 8.59
C ALA A 175 12.31 15.79 9.87
N THR A 176 12.95 15.93 11.04
CA THR A 176 12.35 15.73 12.37
C THR A 176 12.67 16.89 13.30
N SER A 177 11.77 17.25 14.22
CA SER A 177 12.04 18.19 15.30
C SER A 177 12.65 17.48 16.53
N ALA A 178 13.55 18.17 17.24
CA ALA A 178 14.06 17.72 18.54
C ALA A 178 13.06 18.02 19.67
N ALA A 179 12.38 19.16 19.60
CA ALA A 179 11.31 19.52 20.53
C ALA A 179 10.03 18.73 20.19
N VAL A 180 9.50 18.04 21.21
CA VAL A 180 8.21 17.33 21.15
C VAL A 180 7.10 18.34 20.82
N ASP A 181 7.13 19.52 21.44
CA ASP A 181 5.95 20.41 21.47
C ASP A 181 6.05 21.72 20.66
N GLY A 182 7.18 22.02 19.98
CA GLY A 182 7.35 23.36 19.41
C GLY A 182 8.13 23.52 18.09
N GLY A 183 8.78 22.47 17.59
CA GLY A 183 9.56 22.60 16.35
C GLY A 183 8.77 22.25 15.09
N GLU A 184 8.79 23.13 14.08
CA GLU A 184 8.36 22.82 12.71
C GLU A 184 9.32 21.80 12.07
N SER A 185 8.77 20.79 11.40
CA SER A 185 9.57 19.77 10.70
C SER A 185 8.78 19.15 9.55
N ALA A 186 9.49 18.53 8.61
CA ALA A 186 8.85 17.87 7.47
C ALA A 186 7.90 16.74 7.91
N CYS A 187 8.29 15.93 8.90
CA CYS A 187 7.40 14.90 9.47
C CYS A 187 6.11 15.50 10.07
N LYS A 188 6.19 16.67 10.72
CA LYS A 188 4.98 17.35 11.24
C LYS A 188 4.12 17.90 10.11
N ALA A 189 4.73 18.48 9.07
CA ALA A 189 3.99 18.99 7.92
C ALA A 189 3.23 17.86 7.20
N VAL A 190 3.89 16.71 7.03
CA VAL A 190 3.28 15.50 6.45
C VAL A 190 2.18 14.95 7.35
N ALA A 191 2.42 14.80 8.65
CA ALA A 191 1.40 14.35 9.60
C ALA A 191 0.14 15.25 9.58
N GLU A 192 0.34 16.57 9.60
CA GLU A 192 -0.76 17.53 9.55
C GLU A 192 -1.51 17.50 8.22
N GLY A 193 -0.81 17.38 7.09
CA GLY A 193 -1.43 17.20 5.79
C GLY A 193 -2.29 15.94 5.73
N LEU A 194 -1.74 14.78 6.16
CA LEU A 194 -2.48 13.52 6.22
C LEU A 194 -3.69 13.60 7.15
N ARG A 195 -3.56 14.25 8.32
CA ARG A 195 -4.67 14.51 9.25
C ARG A 195 -5.79 15.29 8.59
N LEU A 196 -5.46 16.37 7.87
CA LEU A 196 -6.45 17.18 7.15
C LEU A 196 -7.13 16.41 6.00
N MET A 197 -6.44 15.42 5.42
CA MET A 197 -6.99 14.50 4.41
C MET A 197 -7.63 13.25 5.03
N ARG A 198 -7.58 13.09 6.36
CA ARG A 198 -8.08 11.93 7.12
C ARG A 198 -7.46 10.60 6.70
N LEU A 199 -6.20 10.66 6.26
CA LEU A 199 -5.43 9.50 5.87
C LEU A 199 -4.60 9.00 7.06
N GLN A 200 -4.58 7.69 7.26
CA GLN A 200 -3.77 7.07 8.31
C GLN A 200 -2.44 6.56 7.75
N PRO A 201 -1.31 6.79 8.44
CA PRO A 201 -1.20 7.41 9.76
C PRO A 201 -1.16 8.95 9.70
N ASP A 202 -1.77 9.61 10.69
CA ASP A 202 -1.85 11.08 10.78
C ASP A 202 -1.08 11.68 11.95
N SER A 203 -0.41 10.85 12.75
CA SER A 203 0.29 11.30 13.97
C SER A 203 1.79 11.48 13.75
N TYR A 204 2.33 12.60 14.25
CA TYR A 204 3.76 12.90 14.17
C TYR A 204 4.66 11.77 14.69
N PRO A 205 4.42 11.15 15.86
CA PRO A 205 5.25 10.04 16.35
C PRO A 205 5.30 8.86 15.38
N THR A 206 4.20 8.56 14.69
CA THR A 206 4.12 7.45 13.73
C THR A 206 4.85 7.79 12.43
N ILE A 207 4.64 8.99 11.89
CA ILE A 207 5.35 9.47 10.70
C ILE A 207 6.85 9.52 10.95
N LYS A 208 7.28 10.02 12.12
CA LYS A 208 8.69 10.01 12.55
C LYS A 208 9.27 8.59 12.61
N ARG A 209 8.51 7.63 13.15
CA ARG A 209 8.93 6.22 13.22
C ARG A 209 9.11 5.61 11.83
N ILE A 210 8.19 5.87 10.90
CA ILE A 210 8.26 5.43 9.49
C ILE A 210 9.51 6.01 8.83
N TRP A 211 9.73 7.32 8.98
CA TRP A 211 10.92 7.97 8.46
C TRP A 211 12.22 7.33 9.00
N GLN A 212 12.30 7.11 10.31
CA GLN A 212 13.49 6.54 10.95
C GLN A 212 13.73 5.08 10.56
N SER A 213 12.69 4.27 10.41
CA SER A 213 12.82 2.86 10.04
C SER A 213 13.24 2.70 8.57
N ARG A 214 12.65 3.49 7.67
CA ARG A 214 12.88 3.38 6.23
C ARG A 214 14.14 4.10 5.74
N LYS A 215 14.56 5.19 6.39
CA LYS A 215 15.85 5.85 6.06
C LYS A 215 17.06 4.92 6.28
N LYS A 216 16.96 4.01 7.25
CA LYS A 216 18.03 3.02 7.54
C LYS A 216 17.99 1.81 6.62
N GLN A 217 16.83 1.47 6.08
CA GLN A 217 16.72 0.42 5.09
C GLN A 217 17.28 0.98 3.78
N LYS A 218 18.49 0.52 3.39
CA LYS A 218 18.85 0.54 1.97
C LYS A 218 17.66 -0.11 1.27
N ILE A 219 16.98 0.62 0.38
CA ILE A 219 15.83 0.09 -0.35
C ILE A 219 16.36 -1.16 -1.07
N VAL A 220 16.11 -2.33 -0.49
CA VAL A 220 16.18 -3.57 -1.24
C VAL A 220 14.95 -3.45 -2.13
N PRO A 221 15.10 -3.34 -3.45
CA PRO A 221 13.94 -3.38 -4.32
C PRO A 221 13.22 -4.68 -3.99
N ILE A 222 12.06 -4.57 -3.36
CA ILE A 222 11.14 -5.68 -3.29
C ILE A 222 10.77 -5.87 -4.74
N PHE A 223 11.24 -6.97 -5.31
CA PHE A 223 11.06 -7.36 -6.70
C PHE A 223 9.56 -7.41 -7.03
N ILE A 224 9.00 -6.25 -7.40
CA ILE A 224 7.77 -6.06 -8.13
C ILE A 224 7.99 -4.81 -8.99
N ARG A 225 8.85 -4.94 -10.02
CA ARG A 225 8.67 -4.17 -11.24
C ARG A 225 7.91 -5.10 -12.19
N PRO A 226 6.62 -4.89 -12.46
CA PRO A 226 6.10 -5.21 -13.78
C PRO A 226 6.61 -4.06 -14.66
N GLU A 227 7.83 -4.21 -15.21
CA GLU A 227 8.24 -3.33 -16.29
C GLU A 227 7.33 -3.63 -17.48
N GLN A 228 6.33 -2.76 -17.63
CA GLN A 228 5.82 -2.39 -18.94
C GLN A 228 6.96 -1.72 -19.70
N SER A 229 7.47 -2.32 -20.76
CA SER A 229 7.97 -1.60 -21.93
C SER A 229 7.98 -2.51 -23.17
N LEU A 230 7.01 -2.24 -24.06
CA LEU A 230 6.96 -2.43 -25.52
C LEU A 230 7.20 -3.84 -26.09
#